data_AF-A0A1L8DD85-F1
#
_entry.id   AF-A0A1L8DD85-F1
#
_cell.length_a   1.000
_cell.length_b   1.000
_cell.length_c   1.000
_cell.angle_alpha   90.00
_cell.angle_beta   90.00
_cell.angle_gamma   90.00
#
_symmetry.space_group_name_H-M   'P 1'
#
loop_
_entity.id
_entity.type
_entity.pdbx_description
1 polymer ?
#
loop_
_entity_poly.entity_id
_entity_poly.type
_entity_poly.pdbx_seq_one_letter_code
_entity_poly.pdbx_strand_id
1 'polypeptide(L)'
;MYKRKAESKLWKYFKRSLGIGLAAEVVFLAGSYAVWHRMNTNSDFRKYIHENFPFALEGYYKVGELLGKGAEIRQLDISQWNRNHSKED
;
A
#
# COMPACT_ATOMS: atom_id res chain seq x y z
N MET A 1 32.41 -37.35 19.90
CA MET A 1 32.09 -36.27 20.85
C MET A 1 31.81 -34.99 20.07
N TYR A 2 30.55 -34.66 19.78
CA TYR A 2 30.20 -33.52 18.93
C TYR A 2 30.24 -32.22 19.75
N LYS A 3 31.26 -31.38 19.55
CA LYS A 3 31.36 -30.08 20.24
C LYS A 3 30.24 -29.16 19.72
N ARG A 4 29.24 -28.86 20.56
CA ARG A 4 28.26 -27.81 20.27
C ARG A 4 29.00 -26.49 20.05
N LYS A 5 28.99 -25.98 18.82
CA LYS A 5 29.53 -24.66 18.47
C LYS A 5 28.74 -23.63 19.25
N ALA A 6 29.35 -23.02 20.27
CA ALA A 6 28.72 -21.97 21.05
C ALA A 6 28.41 -20.80 20.11
N GLU A 7 27.14 -20.63 19.71
CA GLU A 7 26.76 -19.50 18.86
C GLU A 7 27.08 -18.20 19.61
N SER A 8 27.88 -17.34 18.96
CA SER A 8 28.27 -16.07 19.54
C SER A 8 27.03 -15.23 19.83
N LYS A 9 27.05 -14.44 20.92
CA LYS A 9 25.93 -13.56 21.28
C LYS A 9 25.55 -12.65 20.11
N LEU A 10 26.54 -12.18 19.33
CA LEU A 10 26.37 -11.38 18.12
C LEU A 10 25.53 -12.09 17.05
N TRP A 11 25.80 -13.37 16.80
CA TRP A 11 25.06 -14.15 15.81
C TRP A 11 23.60 -14.38 16.21
N LYS A 12 23.33 -14.52 17.52
CA LYS A 12 21.94 -14.59 18.03
C LYS A 12 21.19 -13.27 17.82
N TYR A 13 21.81 -12.12 18.08
CA TYR A 13 21.19 -10.81 17.83
C TYR A 13 20.97 -10.56 16.35
N PHE A 14 21.92 -10.94 15.50
CA PHE A 14 21.80 -10.83 14.05
C PHE A 14 20.59 -11.61 13.52
N LYS A 15 20.45 -12.90 13.89
CA LYS A 15 19.28 -13.71 13.50
C LYS A 15 17.95 -13.10 13.97
N ARG A 16 17.92 -12.55 15.19
CA ARG A 16 16.72 -11.90 15.73
C ARG A 16 16.36 -10.61 14.98
N SER A 17 17.37 -9.79 14.65
CA SER A 17 17.18 -8.59 13.84
C SER A 17 16.65 -8.94 12.44
N LEU A 18 17.17 -10.00 11.82
CA LEU A 18 16.72 -10.45 10.51
C LEU A 18 15.26 -10.91 10.55
N GLY A 19 14.87 -11.67 11.59
CA GLY A 19 13.48 -12.07 11.79
C GLY A 19 12.52 -10.89 11.97
N ILE A 20 12.94 -9.86 12.72
CA ILE A 20 12.13 -8.63 12.91
C ILE A 20 12.03 -7.85 11.59
N GLY A 21 13.12 -7.72 10.84
CA GLY A 21 13.12 -7.05 9.54
C GLY A 21 12.15 -7.72 8.57
N LEU A 22 12.21 -9.04 8.44
CA LEU A 22 11.29 -9.80 7.59
C LEU A 22 9.83 -9.67 8.04
N ALA A 23 9.57 -9.74 9.35
CA ALA A 23 8.21 -9.53 9.86
C ALA A 23 7.69 -8.12 9.56
N ALA A 24 8.54 -7.10 9.68
CA ALA A 24 8.19 -5.73 9.32
C ALA A 24 7.89 -5.61 7.82
N GLU A 25 8.74 -6.16 6.94
CA GLU A 25 8.49 -6.18 5.49
C GLU A 25 7.17 -6.85 5.13
N VAL A 26 6.85 -7.99 5.74
CA VAL A 26 5.56 -8.67 5.53
C VAL A 26 4.39 -7.78 5.94
N VAL A 27 4.49 -7.08 7.08
CA VAL A 27 3.45 -6.15 7.53
C VAL A 27 3.29 -4.98 6.56
N PHE A 28 4.39 -4.39 6.08
CA PHE A 28 4.34 -3.29 5.11
C PHE A 28 3.77 -3.74 3.76
N LEU A 29 4.14 -4.92 3.27
CA LEU A 29 3.61 -5.49 2.04
C LEU A 29 2.10 -5.78 2.16
N ALA A 30 1.69 -6.43 3.26
CA ALA A 30 0.28 -6.72 3.52
C ALA A 30 -0.55 -5.44 3.66
N GLY A 31 -0.05 -4.45 4.40
CA GLY A 31 -0.71 -3.16 4.56
C GLY A 31 -0.85 -2.42 3.23
N SER A 32 0.22 -2.35 2.44
CA SER A 32 0.21 -1.70 1.12
C SER A 32 -0.77 -2.39 0.16
N TYR A 33 -0.80 -3.73 0.15
CA TYR A 33 -1.77 -4.50 -0.63
C TYR A 33 -3.20 -4.27 -0.17
N ALA A 34 -3.46 -4.23 1.13
CA ALA A 34 -4.79 -3.96 1.67
C ALA A 34 -5.31 -2.58 1.25
N VAL A 35 -4.46 -1.54 1.30
CA VAL A 35 -4.79 -0.19 0.82
C VAL A 35 -5.07 -0.21 -0.68
N TRP A 36 -4.21 -0.84 -1.47
CA TRP A 36 -4.41 -0.98 -2.93
C TRP A 36 -5.72 -1.72 -3.26
N HIS A 37 -6.00 -2.83 -2.58
CA HIS A 37 -7.22 -3.61 -2.77
C HIS A 37 -8.47 -2.78 -2.41
N ARG A 38 -8.41 -2.01 -1.32
CA ARG A 38 -9.51 -1.14 -0.90
C ARG A 38 -9.74 0.02 -1.87
N MET A 39 -8.67 0.60 -2.42
CA MET A 39 -8.77 1.61 -3.48
C MET A 39 -9.40 1.04 -4.76
N ASN A 40 -9.13 -0.20 -5.15
CA ASN A 40 -9.76 -0.79 -6.33
C ASN A 40 -11.24 -1.13 -6.12
N THR A 41 -11.62 -1.53 -4.90
CA THR A 41 -12.97 -2.01 -4.60
C THR A 41 -13.94 -0.91 -4.20
N ASN A 42 -13.47 0.20 -3.63
CA ASN A 42 -14.33 1.22 -3.06
C ASN A 42 -13.96 2.64 -3.56
N SER A 43 -14.88 3.29 -4.28
CA SER A 43 -14.75 4.65 -4.80
C SER A 43 -14.76 5.72 -3.72
N ASP A 44 -15.53 5.55 -2.64
CA ASP A 44 -15.60 6.51 -1.53
C ASP A 44 -14.29 6.52 -0.75
N PHE A 45 -13.63 5.36 -0.63
CA PHE A 45 -12.29 5.28 -0.07
C PHE A 45 -11.27 6.02 -0.95
N ARG A 46 -11.37 5.91 -2.28
CA ARG A 46 -10.53 6.72 -3.19
C ARG A 46 -10.79 8.23 -3.01
N LYS A 47 -12.05 8.64 -2.80
CA LYS A 47 -12.40 10.03 -2.49
C LYS A 47 -11.78 10.50 -1.17
N TYR A 48 -11.86 9.69 -0.11
CA TYR A 48 -11.20 9.99 1.15
C TYR A 48 -9.68 10.15 1.01
N ILE A 49 -9.03 9.25 0.26
CA ILE A 49 -7.59 9.34 -0.02
C ILE A 49 -7.29 10.58 -0.88
N HIS A 50 -8.16 10.96 -1.82
CA HIS A 50 -8.01 12.18 -2.59
C HIS A 50 -7.93 13.43 -1.69
N GLU A 51 -8.83 13.51 -0.70
CA GLU A 51 -8.95 14.64 0.20
C GLU A 51 -7.83 14.69 1.25
N ASN A 52 -7.37 13.54 1.74
CA ASN A 52 -6.41 13.48 2.86
C ASN A 52 -4.97 13.19 2.42
N PHE A 53 -4.79 12.39 1.39
CA PHE A 53 -3.48 11.88 0.92
C PHE A 53 -3.37 11.91 -0.62
N PRO A 54 -3.44 13.11 -1.24
CA PRO A 54 -3.49 13.23 -2.71
C PRO A 54 -2.27 12.60 -3.40
N PHE A 55 -1.09 12.63 -2.76
CA PHE A 55 0.12 12.00 -3.28
C PHE A 55 -0.02 10.47 -3.43
N ALA A 56 -0.73 9.82 -2.50
CA ALA A 56 -0.92 8.37 -2.50
C ALA A 56 -1.87 7.95 -3.62
N LEU A 57 -2.93 8.74 -3.84
CA LEU A 57 -3.85 8.53 -4.96
C LEU A 57 -3.16 8.71 -6.31
N GLU A 58 -2.29 9.72 -6.44
CA GLU A 58 -1.53 9.93 -7.67
C GLU A 58 -0.60 8.75 -7.97
N GLY A 59 0.08 8.22 -6.94
CA GLY A 59 0.87 7.00 -7.06
C GLY A 59 0.04 5.81 -7.50
N TYR A 60 -1.16 5.63 -6.93
CA TYR A 60 -2.10 4.59 -7.34
C TYR A 60 -2.49 4.70 -8.82
N TYR A 61 -2.80 5.90 -9.32
CA TYR A 61 -3.10 6.10 -10.74
C TYR A 61 -1.90 5.82 -11.63
N LYS A 62 -0.70 6.31 -11.28
CA LYS A 62 0.53 6.05 -12.04
C LYS A 62 0.83 4.55 -12.14
N VAL A 63 0.66 3.81 -11.04
CA VAL A 63 0.81 2.35 -11.04
C VAL A 63 -0.25 1.70 -11.93
N GLY A 64 -1.50 2.16 -11.85
CA GLY A 64 -2.56 1.69 -12.74
C GLY A 64 -2.28 1.98 -14.22
N GLU A 65 -1.72 3.15 -14.54
CA GLU A 65 -1.36 3.55 -15.91
C GLU A 65 -0.23 2.67 -16.45
N LEU A 66 0.78 2.36 -15.64
CA LEU A 66 1.83 1.39 -15.98
C LEU A 66 1.27 -0.01 -16.24
N LEU A 67 0.21 -0.41 -15.52
CA LEU A 67 -0.50 -1.68 -15.70
C LEU A 67 -1.62 -1.62 -16.75
N GLY A 68 -1.81 -0.47 -17.42
CA GLY A 68 -2.75 -0.28 -18.52
C GLY A 68 -4.21 -0.01 -18.14
N LYS A 69 -4.55 0.15 -16.84
CA LYS A 69 -5.93 0.35 -16.35
C LYS A 69 -6.18 1.66 -15.60
N GLY A 70 -5.13 2.41 -15.26
CA GLY A 70 -5.22 3.56 -14.35
C GLY A 70 -5.87 4.80 -14.95
N ALA A 71 -5.69 5.03 -16.25
CA ALA A 71 -6.25 6.19 -16.93
C ALA A 71 -7.79 6.20 -16.92
N GLU A 72 -8.42 5.03 -17.07
CA GLU A 72 -9.88 4.88 -17.05
C GLU A 72 -10.45 5.14 -15.66
N ILE A 73 -9.82 4.59 -14.61
CA ILE A 73 -10.27 4.74 -13.21
C ILE A 73 -10.19 6.22 -12.79
N ARG A 74 -9.11 6.91 -13.15
CA ARG A 74 -8.94 8.34 -12.85
C ARG A 74 -10.03 9.20 -13.47
N GLN A 75 -10.35 8.97 -14.75
CA GLN A 75 -11.41 9.71 -15.43
C GLN A 75 -12.79 9.40 -14.84
N LEU A 76 -13.04 8.14 -14.49
CA LEU A 76 -14.27 7.72 -13.83
C LEU A 76 -14.47 8.47 -12.51
N ASP A 77 -13.43 8.50 -11.66
CA ASP A 77 -13.47 9.14 -10.35
C ASP A 77 -13.73 10.65 -10.47
N ILE A 78 -13.00 11.34 -11.34
CA ILE A 78 -13.21 12.79 -11.59
C ILE A 78 -14.64 13.05 -12.07
N SER A 79 -15.16 12.22 -12.98
CA SER A 79 -16.53 12.38 -13.48
C SER A 79 -17.57 12.17 -12.38
N GLN A 80 -17.34 11.21 -11.46
CA GLN A 80 -18.25 10.92 -10.34
C GLN A 80 -18.22 12.06 -9.31
N TRP A 81 -17.03 12.55 -8.96
CA TRP A 81 -16.89 13.61 -7.98
C TRP A 81 -17.46 14.94 -8.48
N ASN A 82 -17.24 15.29 -9.75
CA ASN A 82 -17.82 16.50 -10.34
C ASN A 82 -19.36 16.44 -10.42
N ARG A 83 -19.92 15.26 -10.72
CA ARG A 83 -21.38 15.04 -10.72
C ARG A 83 -22.01 15.11 -9.33
N ASN A 84 -21.24 14.92 -8.27
CA ASN A 84 -21.74 14.99 -6.90
C ASN A 84 -21.67 16.43 -6.37
N HIS A 85 -20.61 17.18 -6.67
CA HIS A 85 -20.53 18.61 -6.36
C HIS A 85 -21.68 19.40 -7.01
N SER A 86 -21.99 19.13 -8.28
CA SER A 86 -23.09 19.81 -8.99
C SER A 86 -24.51 19.53 -8.44
N LYS A 87 -24.70 18.54 -7.57
CA LYS A 87 -26.02 18.23 -6.97
C LYS A 87 -26.19 18.79 -5.55
N GLU A 88 -25.11 19.28 -4.96
CA GLU A 88 -25.11 19.89 -3.62
C GLU A 88 -25.23 21.43 -3.69
N ASP A 89 -25.05 22.01 -4.88
CA ASP A 89 -25.32 23.43 -5.23
C ASP A 89 -26.76 23.65 -5.73
#